data_AF-A0A7X7S666-F1
#
_entry.id   AF-A0A7X7S666-F1
#
_cell.length_a   1.000
_cell.length_b   1.000
_cell.length_c   1.000
_cell.angle_alpha   90.00
_cell.angle_beta   90.00
_cell.angle_gamma   90.00
#
_symmetry.space_group_name_H-M   'P 1'
#
loop_
_entity.id
_entity.type
_entity.pdbx_description
1 polymer ?
#
loop_
_entity_poly.entity_id
_entity_poly.type
_entity_poly.pdbx_seq_one_letter_code
_entity_poly.pdbx_strand_id
1 'polypeptide(L)'
;MARTLVIGLTESGTKTTVNEDTFSLGGRVYPDMITGSEERSAKSQDYTQLYVVTEGHGGSGVGDLAGRLVQRTAMDLVDLIGSYKQPEFDFQKFCRDLIKEAHARVTRQIKPRDNGFSGASMALLLIDSNVAHLLNIGDTKIHLFRNNKLMFPTCSPGEQEDMAEWVIGDMTRSESANAITIKQFTLRSGDIILLSSKGFCKDYPEQQFASDLASPDAFAATIRQAQIHSRQFNDAANGTILAVKVRDLELTEPGDRIPESEVRRAIYHNGNTSILTEENRAVANGGAAVEPPSRPPEDEADMKQKFKKERRRRNAKTFFLFLFLGFLVGLAIIFILWYFILS
;
A
#
# COMPACT_ATOMS: atom_id res chain seq x y z
N MET A 1 -18.25 -3.75 4.95
CA MET A 1 -16.83 -3.60 4.60
C MET A 1 -15.93 -4.08 5.73
N ALA A 2 -14.84 -4.74 5.34
CA ALA A 2 -13.81 -5.19 6.27
C ALA A 2 -12.98 -4.01 6.79
N ARG A 3 -12.81 -3.91 8.10
CA ARG A 3 -11.89 -2.94 8.71
C ARG A 3 -10.56 -3.63 8.98
N THR A 4 -9.47 -3.05 8.51
CA THR A 4 -8.15 -3.69 8.52
C THR A 4 -7.13 -2.92 9.35
N LEU A 5 -6.22 -3.67 9.97
CA LEU A 5 -4.95 -3.16 10.48
C LEU A 5 -3.84 -3.71 9.61
N VAL A 6 -2.90 -2.87 9.23
CA VAL A 6 -1.86 -3.24 8.29
C VAL A 6 -0.52 -2.81 8.82
N ILE A 7 0.48 -3.67 8.65
CA ILE A 7 1.89 -3.37 8.91
C ILE A 7 2.72 -3.91 7.75
N GLY A 8 3.55 -3.04 7.17
CA GLY A 8 4.53 -3.38 6.16
C GLY A 8 5.93 -3.13 6.68
N LEU A 9 6.81 -4.10 6.47
CA LEU A 9 8.23 -4.04 6.78
C LEU A 9 9.03 -4.46 5.56
N THR A 10 10.12 -3.76 5.30
CA THR A 10 11.05 -4.09 4.23
C THR A 10 12.46 -3.75 4.67
N GLU A 11 13.43 -4.58 4.30
CA GLU A 11 14.84 -4.36 4.61
C GLU A 11 15.72 -4.85 3.48
N SER A 12 16.81 -4.11 3.20
CA SER A 12 17.77 -4.45 2.15
C SER A 12 18.58 -5.72 2.47
N GLY A 13 18.86 -6.00 3.74
CA GLY A 13 19.81 -7.03 4.15
C GLY A 13 21.27 -6.61 4.02
N THR A 14 22.17 -7.52 4.42
CA THR A 14 23.60 -7.28 4.62
C THR A 14 24.44 -7.35 3.35
N LYS A 15 23.98 -8.04 2.29
CA LYS A 15 24.73 -8.20 1.03
C LYS A 15 24.20 -7.37 -0.12
N THR A 16 23.11 -6.62 0.08
CA THR A 16 22.60 -5.72 -0.94
C THR A 16 22.83 -4.27 -0.52
N THR A 17 23.22 -3.44 -1.47
CA THR A 17 23.31 -2.00 -1.26
C THR A 17 21.98 -1.30 -1.55
N VAL A 18 21.07 -2.00 -2.21
CA VAL A 18 19.79 -1.49 -2.70
C VAL A 18 18.70 -2.48 -2.30
N ASN A 19 17.61 -1.96 -1.74
CA ASN A 19 16.38 -2.69 -1.54
C ASN A 19 15.54 -2.63 -2.83
N GLU A 20 15.51 -3.73 -3.57
CA GLU A 20 14.70 -3.86 -4.79
C GLU A 20 13.28 -4.40 -4.50
N ASP A 21 13.03 -4.82 -3.26
CA ASP A 21 11.67 -5.09 -2.81
C ASP A 21 10.92 -3.80 -2.52
N THR A 22 9.64 -3.79 -2.84
CA THR A 22 8.76 -2.68 -2.47
C THR A 22 7.40 -3.20 -1.99
N PHE A 23 6.71 -2.40 -1.18
CA PHE A 23 5.31 -2.65 -0.81
C PHE A 23 4.48 -1.37 -0.85
N SER A 24 3.17 -1.50 -1.05
CA SER A 24 2.24 -0.37 -1.07
C SER A 24 1.34 -0.34 0.14
N LEU A 25 1.21 0.87 0.70
CA LEU A 25 0.31 1.13 1.81
C LEU A 25 -0.23 2.56 1.74
N GLY A 26 -1.55 2.72 1.73
CA GLY A 26 -2.21 4.03 1.73
C GLY A 26 -1.90 4.86 0.48
N GLY A 27 -1.87 4.23 -0.69
CA GLY A 27 -1.60 4.91 -1.97
C GLY A 27 -0.15 5.35 -2.17
N ARG A 28 0.79 4.84 -1.37
CA ARG A 28 2.23 5.11 -1.49
C ARG A 28 3.01 3.80 -1.60
N VAL A 29 4.18 3.86 -2.21
CA VAL A 29 5.11 2.73 -2.39
C VAL A 29 6.34 2.94 -1.53
N TYR A 30 6.69 1.95 -0.72
CA TYR A 30 7.79 1.93 0.21
C TYR A 30 8.81 0.84 -0.19
N PRO A 31 10.10 0.98 0.15
CA PRO A 31 10.65 2.10 0.93
C PRO A 31 10.71 3.41 0.12
N ASP A 32 10.68 4.56 0.79
CA ASP A 32 10.85 5.87 0.13
C ASP A 32 12.30 6.07 -0.35
N MET A 33 13.25 5.49 0.38
CA MET A 33 14.66 5.43 0.01
C MET A 33 15.04 4.00 -0.34
N ILE A 34 15.77 3.81 -1.43
CA ILE A 34 16.19 2.49 -1.92
C ILE A 34 17.23 1.79 -1.02
N THR A 35 17.53 2.31 0.16
CA THR A 35 18.54 1.79 1.10
C THR A 35 17.95 1.62 2.48
N GLY A 36 18.31 0.53 3.15
CA GLY A 36 18.00 0.31 4.56
C GLY A 36 16.64 -0.36 4.80
N SER A 37 16.06 -0.05 5.96
CA SER A 37 14.83 -0.63 6.48
C SER A 37 13.71 0.39 6.53
N GLU A 38 12.49 -0.01 6.22
CA GLU A 38 11.31 0.82 6.41
C GLU A 38 10.15 0.03 7.03
N GLU A 39 9.53 0.63 8.04
CA GLU A 39 8.32 0.12 8.68
C GLU A 39 7.19 1.16 8.54
N ARG A 40 6.01 0.68 8.12
CA ARG A 40 4.79 1.49 8.05
C ARG A 40 3.61 0.70 8.57
N SER A 41 2.76 1.38 9.33
CA SER A 41 1.49 0.81 9.81
C SER A 41 0.33 1.73 9.46
N ALA A 42 -0.80 1.15 9.09
CA ALA A 42 -2.01 1.90 8.80
C ALA A 42 -3.26 1.13 9.25
N LYS A 43 -4.40 1.83 9.20
CA LYS A 43 -5.73 1.25 9.29
C LYS A 43 -6.51 1.67 8.05
N SER A 44 -7.35 0.80 7.51
CA SER A 44 -8.30 1.17 6.47
C SER A 44 -9.70 0.70 6.82
N GLN A 45 -10.67 1.49 6.39
CA GLN A 45 -12.11 1.20 6.43
C GLN A 45 -12.72 1.44 5.04
N ASP A 46 -11.87 1.57 4.02
CA ASP A 46 -12.34 1.88 2.67
C ASP A 46 -13.04 0.64 2.09
N TYR A 47 -14.03 0.88 1.24
CA TYR A 47 -14.78 -0.20 0.59
C TYR A 47 -13.88 -1.08 -0.27
N THR A 48 -12.95 -0.44 -0.99
CA THR A 48 -11.93 -1.09 -1.81
C THR A 48 -10.57 -0.79 -1.21
N GLN A 49 -9.78 -1.81 -0.90
CA GLN A 49 -8.45 -1.68 -0.30
C GLN A 49 -7.43 -2.46 -1.14
N LEU A 50 -6.36 -1.80 -1.56
CA LEU A 50 -5.29 -2.40 -2.35
C LEU A 50 -4.01 -2.49 -1.53
N TYR A 51 -3.42 -3.69 -1.53
CA TYR A 51 -2.13 -3.99 -0.92
C TYR A 51 -1.30 -4.78 -1.92
N VAL A 52 -0.06 -4.34 -2.14
CA VAL A 52 0.85 -4.99 -3.10
C VAL A 52 2.23 -5.10 -2.49
N VAL A 53 2.88 -6.25 -2.66
CA VAL A 53 4.31 -6.47 -2.43
C VAL A 53 4.91 -6.89 -3.75
N THR A 54 6.07 -6.36 -4.09
CA THR A 54 6.83 -6.77 -5.28
C THR A 54 8.28 -7.04 -4.92
N GLU A 55 8.85 -8.09 -5.51
CA GLU A 55 10.28 -8.40 -5.47
C GLU A 55 10.91 -8.03 -6.81
N GLY A 56 11.72 -6.97 -6.81
CA GLY A 56 12.38 -6.45 -7.99
C GLY A 56 13.57 -7.31 -8.41
N HIS A 57 13.73 -7.47 -9.73
CA HIS A 57 14.81 -8.22 -10.35
C HIS A 57 15.51 -7.35 -11.41
N GLY A 58 16.84 -7.42 -11.46
CA GLY A 58 17.68 -6.75 -12.48
C GLY A 58 18.95 -6.10 -11.92
N GLY A 59 18.99 -5.88 -10.61
CA GLY A 59 20.15 -5.33 -9.91
C GLY A 59 20.39 -3.84 -10.19
N SER A 60 21.20 -3.21 -9.34
CA SER A 60 21.56 -1.79 -9.43
C SER A 60 20.36 -0.82 -9.35
N GLY A 61 19.26 -1.21 -8.71
CA GLY A 61 18.04 -0.40 -8.60
C GLY A 61 17.08 -0.54 -9.79
N VAL A 62 17.42 -1.38 -10.77
CA VAL A 62 16.50 -1.70 -11.87
C VAL A 62 15.27 -2.46 -11.35
N GLY A 63 15.49 -3.37 -10.38
CA GLY A 63 14.40 -4.11 -9.76
C GLY A 63 13.43 -3.21 -8.99
N ASP A 64 13.94 -2.22 -8.23
CA ASP A 64 13.10 -1.22 -7.54
C ASP A 64 12.21 -0.45 -8.53
N LEU A 65 12.80 0.01 -9.64
CA LEU A 65 12.04 0.70 -10.69
C LEU A 65 10.94 -0.21 -11.28
N ALA A 66 11.25 -1.47 -11.56
CA ALA A 66 10.27 -2.43 -12.07
C ALA A 66 9.12 -2.63 -11.08
N GLY A 67 9.42 -2.90 -9.81
CA GLY A 67 8.43 -3.05 -8.74
C GLY A 67 7.52 -1.81 -8.60
N ARG A 68 8.10 -0.61 -8.60
CA ARG A 68 7.33 0.64 -8.55
C ARG A 68 6.42 0.85 -9.75
N LEU A 69 6.85 0.48 -10.96
CA LEU A 69 6.01 0.55 -12.16
C LEU A 69 4.83 -0.42 -12.07
N VAL A 70 5.07 -1.65 -11.60
CA VAL A 70 4.02 -2.64 -11.36
C VAL A 70 3.01 -2.12 -10.34
N GLN A 71 3.47 -1.64 -9.18
CA GLN A 71 2.59 -1.15 -8.12
C GLN A 71 1.80 0.09 -8.54
N ARG A 72 2.43 1.04 -9.26
CA ARG A 72 1.73 2.21 -9.79
C ARG A 72 0.65 1.80 -10.79
N THR A 73 0.91 0.79 -11.61
CA THR A 73 -0.09 0.28 -12.55
C THR A 73 -1.27 -0.36 -11.81
N ALA A 74 -1.01 -1.11 -10.73
CA ALA A 74 -2.08 -1.65 -9.88
C ALA A 74 -2.94 -0.54 -9.25
N MET A 75 -2.31 0.55 -8.78
CA MET A 75 -3.02 1.72 -8.26
C MET A 75 -3.89 2.39 -9.33
N ASP A 76 -3.33 2.67 -10.52
CA ASP A 76 -4.06 3.28 -11.63
C ASP A 76 -5.29 2.44 -12.04
N LEU A 77 -5.17 1.11 -12.03
CA LEU A 77 -6.29 0.22 -12.37
C LEU A 77 -7.35 0.14 -11.28
N VAL A 78 -6.97 0.25 -10.01
CA VAL A 78 -7.95 0.31 -8.90
C VAL A 78 -8.77 1.58 -8.96
N ASP A 79 -8.22 2.71 -9.41
CA ASP A 79 -9.00 3.93 -9.67
C ASP A 79 -10.08 3.71 -10.75
N LEU A 80 -9.87 2.72 -11.62
CA LEU A 80 -10.81 2.30 -12.67
C LEU A 80 -11.67 1.09 -12.27
N ILE A 81 -11.65 0.65 -11.00
CA ILE A 81 -12.33 -0.59 -10.58
C ILE A 81 -13.82 -0.63 -10.95
N GLY A 82 -14.48 0.52 -11.04
CA GLY A 82 -15.88 0.63 -11.47
C GLY A 82 -16.15 0.06 -12.86
N SER A 83 -15.21 0.12 -13.80
CA SER A 83 -15.38 -0.45 -15.15
C SER A 83 -15.30 -1.97 -15.18
N TYR A 84 -14.88 -2.60 -14.09
CA TYR A 84 -14.79 -4.04 -13.94
C TYR A 84 -16.00 -4.64 -13.19
N LYS A 85 -16.94 -3.81 -12.71
CA LYS A 85 -18.11 -4.22 -11.91
C LYS A 85 -19.40 -4.32 -12.71
N GLN A 86 -19.46 -5.17 -13.74
CA GLN A 86 -20.67 -5.33 -14.57
C GLN A 86 -20.81 -6.78 -15.11
N PRO A 87 -21.83 -7.56 -14.69
CA PRO A 87 -22.78 -7.32 -13.58
C PRO A 87 -22.16 -7.51 -12.19
N GLU A 88 -21.07 -8.26 -12.10
CA GLU A 88 -20.27 -8.48 -10.90
C GLU A 88 -18.82 -8.05 -11.17
N PHE A 89 -17.97 -8.04 -10.14
CA PHE A 89 -16.56 -7.69 -10.29
C PHE A 89 -15.79 -8.80 -11.04
N ASP A 90 -15.40 -8.53 -12.29
CA ASP A 90 -14.56 -9.42 -13.09
C ASP A 90 -13.08 -9.26 -12.73
N PHE A 91 -12.69 -9.86 -11.61
CA PHE A 91 -11.31 -9.83 -11.12
C PHE A 91 -10.32 -10.51 -12.08
N GLN A 92 -10.78 -11.50 -12.85
CA GLN A 92 -9.94 -12.18 -13.85
C GLN A 92 -9.54 -11.23 -14.98
N LYS A 93 -10.49 -10.44 -15.50
CA LYS A 93 -10.20 -9.40 -16.48
C LYS A 93 -9.32 -8.29 -15.90
N PHE A 94 -9.61 -7.84 -14.67
CA PHE A 94 -8.75 -6.88 -13.96
C PHE A 94 -7.30 -7.36 -13.90
N CYS A 95 -7.06 -8.61 -13.52
CA CYS A 95 -5.72 -9.18 -13.44
C CYS A 95 -5.03 -9.23 -14.82
N ARG A 96 -5.73 -9.67 -15.87
CA ARG A 96 -5.17 -9.71 -17.24
C ARG A 96 -4.76 -8.33 -17.73
N ASP A 97 -5.61 -7.33 -17.52
CA ASP A 97 -5.32 -5.95 -17.91
C ASP A 97 -4.14 -5.38 -17.10
N LEU A 98 -4.08 -5.68 -15.80
CA LEU A 98 -2.96 -5.29 -14.93
C LEU A 98 -1.64 -5.88 -15.42
N ILE A 99 -1.59 -7.20 -15.64
CA ILE A 99 -0.39 -7.89 -16.09
C ILE A 99 0.08 -7.31 -17.43
N LYS A 100 -0.84 -7.16 -18.38
CA LYS A 100 -0.55 -6.64 -19.72
C LYS A 100 0.01 -5.23 -19.67
N GLU A 101 -0.66 -4.32 -18.95
CA GLU A 101 -0.23 -2.93 -18.86
C GLU A 101 1.08 -2.79 -18.07
N ALA A 102 1.22 -3.50 -16.96
CA ALA A 102 2.44 -3.47 -16.16
C ALA A 102 3.64 -4.01 -16.97
N HIS A 103 3.47 -5.13 -17.67
CA HIS A 103 4.49 -5.69 -18.54
C HIS A 103 4.89 -4.71 -19.64
N ALA A 104 3.92 -4.06 -20.29
CA ALA A 104 4.19 -3.05 -21.32
C ALA A 104 4.92 -1.81 -20.78
N ARG A 105 4.58 -1.35 -19.57
CA ARG A 105 5.25 -0.21 -18.93
C ARG A 105 6.68 -0.53 -18.52
N VAL A 106 6.90 -1.71 -17.93
CA VAL A 106 8.22 -2.18 -17.52
C VAL A 106 9.14 -2.32 -18.74
N THR A 107 8.71 -3.06 -19.76
CA THR A 107 9.53 -3.30 -20.98
C THR A 107 9.81 -2.03 -21.79
N ARG A 108 8.93 -1.03 -21.75
CA ARG A 108 9.15 0.26 -22.42
C ARG A 108 10.17 1.14 -21.69
N GLN A 109 10.22 1.08 -20.36
CA GLN A 109 11.05 1.96 -19.53
C GLN A 109 12.38 1.33 -19.13
N ILE A 110 12.44 0.00 -19.06
CA ILE A 110 13.61 -0.75 -18.64
C ILE A 110 14.13 -1.53 -19.84
N LYS A 111 15.32 -1.16 -20.31
CA LYS A 111 16.00 -1.91 -21.35
C LYS A 111 16.61 -3.19 -20.76
N PRO A 112 16.43 -4.35 -21.41
CA PRO A 112 17.16 -5.56 -21.04
C PRO A 112 18.66 -5.29 -21.02
N ARG A 113 19.36 -5.77 -19.99
CA ARG A 113 20.83 -5.78 -19.95
C ARG A 113 21.34 -6.98 -20.77
N ASP A 114 22.54 -6.86 -21.32
CA ASP A 114 23.12 -7.80 -22.30
C ASP A 114 23.15 -9.29 -21.86
N ASN A 115 22.92 -9.61 -20.57
CA ASN A 115 22.88 -11.00 -20.06
C ASN A 115 21.94 -11.21 -18.86
N GLY A 116 20.92 -10.35 -18.65
CA GLY A 116 20.04 -10.45 -17.48
C GLY A 116 18.58 -10.15 -17.80
N PHE A 117 17.66 -10.83 -17.10
CA PHE A 117 16.27 -10.42 -17.08
C PHE A 117 16.06 -9.28 -16.08
N SER A 118 15.03 -8.47 -16.31
CA SER A 118 14.64 -7.41 -15.39
C SER A 118 13.13 -7.37 -15.31
N GLY A 119 12.61 -7.14 -14.12
CA GLY A 119 11.19 -7.23 -13.88
C GLY A 119 10.87 -7.29 -12.41
N ALA A 120 9.64 -7.65 -12.08
CA ALA A 120 9.24 -7.86 -10.69
C ALA A 120 8.23 -8.99 -10.55
N SER A 121 8.43 -9.80 -9.51
CA SER A 121 7.40 -10.67 -8.95
C SER A 121 6.39 -9.81 -8.17
N MET A 122 5.17 -10.28 -7.99
CA MET A 122 4.10 -9.52 -7.34
C MET A 122 3.15 -10.40 -6.55
N ALA A 123 2.94 -10.04 -5.28
CA ALA A 123 1.81 -10.47 -4.48
C ALA A 123 0.84 -9.29 -4.34
N LEU A 124 -0.42 -9.49 -4.72
CA LEU A 124 -1.48 -8.48 -4.65
C LEU A 124 -2.68 -9.01 -3.88
N LEU A 125 -3.16 -8.21 -2.95
CA LEU A 125 -4.42 -8.37 -2.23
C LEU A 125 -5.30 -7.16 -2.53
N LEU A 126 -6.45 -7.42 -3.15
CA LEU A 126 -7.51 -6.46 -3.33
C LEU A 126 -8.71 -6.90 -2.48
N ILE A 127 -9.08 -6.10 -1.49
CA ILE A 127 -10.30 -6.31 -0.72
C ILE A 127 -11.39 -5.47 -1.37
N ASP A 128 -12.48 -6.10 -1.81
CA ASP A 128 -13.71 -5.41 -2.24
C ASP A 128 -14.85 -5.82 -1.30
N SER A 129 -15.31 -4.86 -0.50
CA SER A 129 -16.23 -5.10 0.62
C SER A 129 -15.70 -6.10 1.66
N ASN A 130 -16.08 -7.37 1.55
CA ASN A 130 -15.73 -8.47 2.46
C ASN A 130 -15.10 -9.66 1.70
N VAL A 131 -14.75 -9.48 0.42
CA VAL A 131 -14.11 -10.50 -0.41
C VAL A 131 -12.65 -10.11 -0.63
N ALA A 132 -11.73 -11.03 -0.35
CA ALA A 132 -10.34 -10.90 -0.70
C ALA A 132 -10.10 -11.51 -2.08
N HIS A 133 -9.54 -10.72 -2.98
CA HIS A 133 -9.11 -11.11 -4.31
C HIS A 133 -7.58 -11.09 -4.35
N LEU A 134 -6.98 -12.23 -4.73
CA LEU A 134 -5.55 -12.44 -4.71
C LEU A 134 -5.01 -12.65 -6.11
N LEU A 135 -3.91 -11.98 -6.42
CA LEU A 135 -3.08 -12.22 -7.59
C LEU A 135 -1.64 -12.41 -7.11
N ASN A 136 -1.04 -13.56 -7.42
CA ASN A 136 0.37 -13.82 -7.19
C ASN A 136 1.07 -14.09 -8.53
N ILE A 137 2.25 -13.49 -8.71
CA ILE A 137 3.08 -13.60 -9.91
C ILE A 137 4.53 -13.83 -9.50
N GLY A 138 5.16 -14.88 -10.02
CA GLY A 138 6.56 -15.18 -9.73
C GLY A 138 6.76 -15.79 -8.36
N ASP A 139 7.85 -15.45 -7.68
CA ASP A 139 8.32 -16.09 -6.44
C ASP A 139 7.93 -15.38 -5.13
N THR A 140 7.10 -14.33 -5.21
CA THR A 140 6.42 -13.79 -4.02
C THR A 140 5.41 -14.80 -3.47
N LYS A 141 5.02 -14.64 -2.20
CA LYS A 141 4.06 -15.52 -1.54
C LYS A 141 2.90 -14.75 -0.92
N ILE A 142 1.74 -15.40 -0.89
CA ILE A 142 0.56 -14.96 -0.15
C ILE A 142 0.14 -16.05 0.81
N HIS A 143 0.11 -15.75 2.11
CA HIS A 143 -0.35 -16.65 3.16
C HIS A 143 -1.65 -16.14 3.78
N LEU A 144 -2.47 -17.07 4.27
CA LEU A 144 -3.64 -16.80 5.10
C LEU A 144 -3.48 -17.53 6.44
N PHE A 145 -3.44 -16.77 7.53
CA PHE A 145 -3.53 -17.31 8.87
C PHE A 145 -4.96 -17.16 9.39
N ARG A 146 -5.60 -18.30 9.64
CA ARG A 146 -7.00 -18.40 10.07
C ARG A 146 -7.15 -19.60 11.02
N ASN A 147 -7.85 -19.42 12.13
CA ASN A 147 -8.10 -20.47 13.12
C ASN A 147 -6.80 -21.17 13.58
N ASN A 148 -5.76 -20.40 13.88
CA ASN A 148 -4.43 -20.88 14.28
C ASN A 148 -3.74 -21.80 13.26
N LYS A 149 -4.07 -21.66 11.97
CA LYS A 149 -3.42 -22.39 10.88
C LYS A 149 -2.95 -21.42 9.81
N LEU A 150 -1.68 -21.55 9.45
CA LEU A 150 -1.11 -20.91 8.27
C LEU A 150 -1.45 -21.75 7.04
N MET A 151 -1.97 -21.11 6.00
CA MET A 151 -2.40 -21.76 4.76
C MET A 151 -1.93 -20.97 3.55
N PHE A 152 -1.79 -21.64 2.41
CA PHE A 152 -1.54 -21.04 1.10
C PHE A 152 -2.86 -20.93 0.34
N PRO A 153 -3.56 -19.78 0.37
CA PRO A 153 -4.82 -19.63 -0.36
C PRO A 153 -4.64 -19.75 -1.89
N THR A 154 -3.40 -19.62 -2.38
CA THR A 154 -2.99 -19.80 -3.77
C THR A 154 -3.00 -21.27 -4.23
N CYS A 155 -2.80 -22.22 -3.31
CA CYS A 155 -2.72 -23.66 -3.62
C CYS A 155 -4.03 -24.40 -3.34
N SER A 156 -4.29 -25.46 -4.09
CA SER A 156 -5.32 -26.43 -3.72
C SER A 156 -4.82 -27.35 -2.59
N PRO A 157 -5.70 -27.99 -1.81
CA PRO A 157 -5.27 -28.92 -0.76
C PRO A 157 -4.38 -30.04 -1.31
N GLY A 158 -3.16 -30.19 -0.76
CA GLY A 158 -2.20 -31.22 -1.16
C GLY A 158 -1.24 -30.83 -2.29
N GLU A 159 -1.41 -29.65 -2.89
CA GLU A 159 -0.43 -29.10 -3.83
C GLU A 159 0.72 -28.43 -3.07
N GLN A 160 1.94 -28.71 -3.51
CA GLN A 160 3.11 -27.94 -3.12
C GLN A 160 3.23 -26.70 -4.01
N GLU A 161 3.69 -25.60 -3.44
CA GLU A 161 3.90 -24.35 -4.16
C GLU A 161 5.15 -24.49 -5.06
N ASP A 162 4.96 -24.99 -6.29
CA ASP A 162 6.01 -25.01 -7.32
C ASP A 162 5.89 -23.75 -8.17
N MET A 163 6.36 -22.62 -7.61
CA MET A 163 6.26 -21.32 -8.26
C MET A 163 7.33 -21.18 -9.32
N ALA A 164 6.88 -20.90 -10.54
CA ALA A 164 7.78 -20.63 -11.63
C ALA A 164 8.32 -19.19 -11.58
N GLU A 165 9.60 -19.03 -11.90
CA GLU A 165 10.37 -17.77 -11.79
C GLU A 165 10.00 -16.68 -12.82
N TRP A 166 8.81 -16.71 -13.42
CA TRP A 166 8.45 -15.67 -14.39
C TRP A 166 8.09 -14.37 -13.67
N VAL A 167 8.63 -13.25 -14.16
CA VAL A 167 8.41 -11.92 -13.60
C VAL A 167 7.81 -10.97 -14.62
N ILE A 168 7.05 -9.97 -14.15
CA ILE A 168 6.51 -8.92 -15.01
C ILE A 168 7.68 -8.11 -15.57
N GLY A 169 7.79 -8.03 -16.90
CA GLY A 169 8.88 -7.34 -17.60
C GLY A 169 9.90 -8.27 -18.24
N ASP A 170 9.87 -9.57 -17.93
CA ASP A 170 10.77 -10.54 -18.56
C ASP A 170 10.42 -10.73 -20.04
N MET A 171 11.32 -10.27 -20.92
CA MET A 171 11.22 -10.44 -22.37
C MET A 171 11.94 -11.70 -22.88
N THR A 172 12.67 -12.39 -22.01
CA THR A 172 13.56 -13.52 -22.36
C THR A 172 12.89 -14.86 -22.13
N ARG A 173 11.99 -14.95 -21.14
CA ARG A 173 11.26 -16.16 -20.78
C ARG A 173 9.79 -16.01 -21.16
N SER A 174 9.19 -17.09 -21.66
CA SER A 174 7.74 -17.16 -21.81
C SER A 174 7.08 -17.29 -20.43
N GLU A 175 5.87 -16.74 -20.31
CA GLU A 175 5.01 -16.96 -19.15
C GLU A 175 4.80 -18.46 -18.95
N SER A 176 5.13 -18.95 -17.76
CA SER A 176 4.90 -20.34 -17.37
C SER A 176 3.51 -20.51 -16.77
N ALA A 177 2.86 -21.64 -17.03
CA ALA A 177 1.49 -21.92 -16.59
C ALA A 177 1.23 -21.76 -15.08
N ASN A 178 2.25 -21.95 -14.24
CA ASN A 178 2.15 -21.86 -12.78
C ASN A 178 2.68 -20.55 -12.19
N ALA A 179 3.18 -19.62 -13.02
CA ALA A 179 3.71 -18.36 -12.52
C ALA A 179 2.62 -17.40 -12.05
N ILE A 180 1.39 -17.55 -12.54
CA ILE A 180 0.28 -16.65 -12.24
C ILE A 180 -0.81 -17.41 -11.51
N THR A 181 -1.09 -16.99 -10.28
CA THR A 181 -2.18 -17.56 -9.48
C THR A 181 -3.20 -16.48 -9.14
N ILE A 182 -4.46 -16.75 -9.48
CA ILE A 182 -5.60 -15.86 -9.18
C ILE A 182 -6.60 -16.63 -8.31
N LYS A 183 -6.93 -16.10 -7.13
CA LYS A 183 -7.85 -16.72 -6.17
C LYS A 183 -8.74 -15.68 -5.51
N GLN A 184 -9.83 -16.14 -4.90
CA GLN A 184 -10.66 -15.29 -4.05
C GLN A 184 -11.27 -16.08 -2.90
N PHE A 185 -11.54 -15.41 -1.79
CA PHE A 185 -12.27 -15.99 -0.67
C PHE A 185 -12.97 -14.91 0.17
N THR A 186 -14.03 -15.31 0.88
CA THR A 186 -14.70 -14.43 1.84
C THR A 186 -13.86 -14.27 3.10
N LEU A 187 -13.67 -13.01 3.52
CA LEU A 187 -12.96 -12.64 4.73
C LEU A 187 -13.74 -13.07 5.98
N ARG A 188 -13.00 -13.30 7.06
CA ARG A 188 -13.51 -13.55 8.40
C ARG A 188 -12.82 -12.63 9.39
N SER A 189 -13.54 -12.26 10.44
CA SER A 189 -12.96 -11.54 11.57
C SER A 189 -11.77 -12.31 12.13
N GLY A 190 -10.65 -11.64 12.34
CA GLY A 190 -9.42 -12.23 12.86
C GLY A 190 -8.48 -12.82 11.81
N ASP A 191 -8.88 -12.88 10.53
CA ASP A 191 -7.97 -13.30 9.46
C ASP A 191 -6.72 -12.42 9.43
N ILE A 192 -5.57 -13.03 9.18
CA ILE A 192 -4.32 -12.34 8.86
C ILE A 192 -3.87 -12.81 7.47
N ILE A 193 -3.86 -11.90 6.50
CA ILE A 193 -3.32 -12.14 5.16
C ILE A 193 -1.91 -11.56 5.10
N LEU A 194 -0.94 -12.34 4.64
CA LEU A 194 0.47 -11.94 4.60
C LEU A 194 0.97 -12.02 3.17
N LEU A 195 1.50 -10.91 2.66
CA LEU A 195 2.13 -10.80 1.36
C LEU A 195 3.64 -10.67 1.60
N SER A 196 4.46 -11.47 0.95
CA SER A 196 5.90 -11.50 1.25
C SER A 196 6.77 -11.76 0.02
N SER A 197 7.98 -11.19 0.02
CA SER A 197 9.03 -11.54 -0.94
C SER A 197 9.70 -12.86 -0.57
N LYS A 198 10.40 -13.47 -1.52
CA LYS A 198 11.16 -14.71 -1.32
C LYS A 198 12.16 -14.56 -0.19
N GLY A 199 12.84 -13.42 -0.07
CA GLY A 199 13.83 -13.23 0.98
C GLY A 199 13.26 -13.21 2.40
N PHE A 200 11.96 -12.97 2.58
CA PHE A 200 11.29 -13.21 3.87
C PHE A 200 11.01 -14.71 4.09
N CYS A 201 10.63 -15.47 3.06
CA CYS A 201 10.19 -16.86 3.25
C CYS A 201 11.30 -17.92 3.14
N LYS A 202 12.38 -17.63 2.41
CA LYS A 202 13.33 -18.65 1.91
C LYS A 202 13.90 -19.54 3.02
N ASP A 203 14.33 -18.93 4.11
CA ASP A 203 14.98 -19.60 5.23
C ASP A 203 14.12 -19.52 6.51
N TYR A 204 12.80 -19.30 6.36
CA TYR A 204 11.86 -19.15 7.46
C TYR A 204 10.84 -20.29 7.49
N PRO A 205 11.00 -21.30 8.37
CA PRO A 205 10.12 -22.46 8.39
C PRO A 205 8.66 -22.09 8.69
N GLU A 206 7.73 -22.66 7.92
CA GLU A 206 6.30 -22.40 8.06
C GLU A 206 5.75 -22.70 9.46
N GLN A 207 6.27 -23.73 10.12
CA GLN A 207 5.86 -24.07 11.49
C GLN A 207 6.28 -22.98 12.49
N GLN A 208 7.48 -22.42 12.31
CA GLN A 208 7.95 -21.30 13.13
C GLN A 208 7.12 -20.05 12.85
N PHE A 209 6.82 -19.78 11.58
CA PHE A 209 5.98 -18.64 11.20
C PHE A 209 4.55 -18.74 11.74
N ALA A 210 3.94 -19.92 11.68
CA ALA A 210 2.64 -20.17 12.28
C ALA A 210 2.67 -19.99 13.81
N SER A 211 3.75 -20.42 14.47
CA SER A 211 3.95 -20.24 15.92
C SER A 211 4.04 -18.77 16.30
N ASP A 212 4.83 -17.98 15.56
CA ASP A 212 4.94 -16.54 15.77
C ASP A 212 3.57 -15.86 15.64
N LEU A 213 2.83 -16.15 14.57
CA LEU A 213 1.49 -15.60 14.34
C LEU A 213 0.45 -15.99 15.41
N ALA A 214 0.65 -17.15 16.05
CA ALA A 214 -0.18 -17.62 17.15
C ALA A 214 0.18 -17.00 18.52
N SER A 215 1.27 -16.22 18.61
CA SER A 215 1.66 -15.53 19.84
C SER A 215 0.53 -14.63 20.35
N PRO A 216 0.31 -14.54 21.68
CA PRO A 216 -0.66 -13.62 22.29
C PRO A 216 -0.26 -12.14 22.18
N ASP A 217 0.88 -11.83 21.56
CA ASP A 217 1.39 -10.48 21.40
C ASP A 217 0.47 -9.58 20.53
N ALA A 218 0.70 -8.27 20.65
CA ALA A 218 0.06 -7.30 19.78
C ALA A 218 0.45 -7.57 18.31
N PHE A 219 -0.52 -7.50 17.40
CA PHE A 219 -0.34 -7.80 15.97
C PHE A 219 0.94 -7.19 15.36
N ALA A 220 1.20 -5.91 15.59
CA ALA A 220 2.41 -5.26 15.08
C ALA A 220 3.71 -5.86 15.67
N ALA A 221 3.72 -6.19 16.96
CA ALA A 221 4.87 -6.83 17.60
C ALA A 221 5.10 -8.23 17.04
N THR A 222 4.04 -9.01 16.83
CA THR A 222 4.11 -10.32 16.19
C THR A 222 4.77 -10.26 14.80
N ILE A 223 4.36 -9.32 13.94
CA ILE A 223 4.93 -9.22 12.60
C ILE A 223 6.39 -8.73 12.63
N ARG A 224 6.74 -7.83 13.55
CA ARG A 224 8.15 -7.46 13.78
C ARG A 224 9.00 -8.65 14.21
N GLN A 225 8.51 -9.48 15.12
CA GLN A 225 9.22 -10.69 15.53
C GLN A 225 9.36 -11.67 14.37
N ALA A 226 8.32 -11.87 13.57
CA ALA A 226 8.40 -12.69 12.38
C ALA A 226 9.45 -12.19 11.37
N GLN A 227 9.56 -10.86 11.16
CA GLN A 227 10.61 -10.25 10.33
C GLN A 227 12.02 -10.47 10.91
N ILE A 228 12.19 -10.42 12.24
CA ILE A 228 13.47 -10.73 12.88
C ILE A 228 13.82 -12.20 12.69
N HIS A 229 12.86 -13.10 12.99
CA HIS A 229 13.04 -14.55 12.90
C HIS A 229 13.32 -15.02 11.48
N SER A 230 12.66 -14.42 10.47
CA SER A 230 12.89 -14.77 9.07
C SER A 230 14.33 -14.50 8.59
N ARG A 231 15.05 -13.62 9.29
CA ARG A 231 16.41 -13.18 8.95
C ARG A 231 17.48 -13.79 9.86
N GLN A 232 17.10 -14.53 10.91
CA GLN A 232 18.04 -15.12 11.87
C GLN A 232 19.06 -16.06 11.23
N PHE A 233 18.62 -16.87 10.25
CA PHE A 233 19.49 -17.81 9.55
C PHE A 233 20.27 -17.15 8.41
N ASN A 234 19.63 -16.22 7.70
CA ASN A 234 20.20 -15.59 6.52
C ASN A 234 19.62 -14.19 6.30
N ASP A 235 20.44 -13.18 6.59
CA ASP A 235 20.12 -11.77 6.40
C ASP A 235 20.81 -11.19 5.14
N ALA A 236 21.08 -12.00 4.12
CA ALA A 236 21.84 -11.54 2.96
C ALA A 236 21.01 -10.71 1.97
N ALA A 237 19.76 -11.09 1.74
CA ALA A 237 18.91 -10.57 0.67
C ALA A 237 17.90 -9.52 1.16
N ASN A 238 17.23 -8.87 0.20
CA ASN A 238 16.05 -8.07 0.50
C ASN A 238 14.99 -8.96 1.13
N GLY A 239 14.21 -8.44 2.08
CA GLY A 239 13.14 -9.21 2.71
C GLY A 239 12.01 -8.32 3.17
N THR A 240 10.84 -8.60 2.63
CA THR A 240 9.66 -7.74 2.74
C THR A 240 8.44 -8.54 3.12
N ILE A 241 7.66 -8.01 4.06
CA ILE A 241 6.36 -8.52 4.45
C ILE A 241 5.35 -7.39 4.61
N LEU A 242 4.14 -7.60 4.11
CA LEU A 242 2.98 -6.77 4.35
C LEU A 242 1.87 -7.64 4.93
N ALA A 243 1.53 -7.41 6.19
CA ALA A 243 0.52 -8.17 6.91
C ALA A 243 -0.75 -7.35 7.12
N VAL A 244 -1.89 -7.92 6.75
CA VAL A 244 -3.23 -7.31 6.82
C VAL A 244 -4.09 -8.14 7.76
N LYS A 245 -4.45 -7.59 8.92
CA LYS A 245 -5.36 -8.21 9.89
C LYS A 245 -6.78 -7.64 9.75
N VAL A 246 -7.75 -8.52 9.51
CA VAL A 246 -9.18 -8.18 9.51
C VAL A 246 -9.65 -8.08 10.95
N ARG A 247 -10.09 -6.89 11.38
CA ARG A 247 -10.57 -6.67 12.76
C ARG A 247 -11.99 -7.16 12.95
N ASP A 248 -12.86 -6.70 12.08
CA ASP A 248 -14.30 -6.94 12.08
C ASP A 248 -14.84 -6.73 10.65
N LEU A 249 -16.05 -7.23 10.43
CA LEU A 249 -16.77 -7.12 9.17
C LEU A 249 -18.07 -6.37 9.47
N GLU A 250 -18.16 -5.10 9.11
CA GLU A 250 -19.41 -4.37 9.20
C GLU A 250 -20.25 -4.67 7.95
N LEU A 251 -21.53 -5.02 8.10
CA LEU A 251 -22.47 -5.12 6.98
C LEU A 251 -23.16 -3.76 6.82
N THR A 252 -22.46 -2.80 6.24
CA THR A 252 -23.06 -1.55 5.76
C THR A 252 -23.05 -1.60 4.24
N GLU A 253 -24.24 -1.63 3.64
CA GLU A 253 -24.39 -1.42 2.20
C GLU A 253 -23.75 -0.05 1.86
N PRO A 254 -23.03 0.06 0.72
CA PRO A 254 -22.47 1.34 0.32
C PRO A 254 -23.62 2.34 0.20
N GLY A 255 -23.69 3.27 1.15
CA GLY A 255 -24.72 4.29 1.18
C GLY A 255 -24.78 5.00 -0.17
N ASP A 256 -26.00 5.14 -0.69
CA ASP A 256 -26.28 5.80 -1.95
C ASP A 256 -25.38 7.02 -2.12
N ARG A 257 -24.65 7.04 -3.24
CA ARG A 257 -23.91 8.22 -3.67
C ARG A 257 -24.86 9.41 -3.53
N ILE A 258 -24.43 10.43 -2.79
CA ILE A 258 -25.11 11.74 -2.75
C ILE A 258 -25.58 12.04 -4.17
N PRO A 259 -26.90 12.10 -4.42
CA PRO A 259 -27.43 12.29 -5.75
C PRO A 259 -26.72 13.47 -6.41
N GLU A 260 -26.36 13.36 -7.69
CA GLU A 260 -25.64 14.41 -8.41
C GLU A 260 -26.37 15.78 -8.31
N SER A 261 -27.68 15.75 -8.06
CA SER A 261 -28.54 16.89 -7.74
C SER A 261 -28.18 17.58 -6.41
N GLU A 262 -27.83 16.85 -5.35
CA GLU A 262 -27.37 17.42 -4.06
C GLU A 262 -25.97 18.01 -4.17
N VAL A 263 -25.07 17.37 -4.93
CA VAL A 263 -23.73 17.92 -5.23
C VAL A 263 -23.86 19.23 -6.02
N ARG A 264 -24.75 19.27 -7.03
CA ARG A 264 -25.03 20.52 -7.78
C ARG A 264 -25.68 21.58 -6.89
N ARG A 265 -26.59 21.21 -5.99
CA ARG A 265 -27.22 22.17 -5.06
C ARG A 265 -26.20 22.80 -4.11
N ALA A 266 -25.24 22.02 -3.61
CA ALA A 266 -24.17 22.51 -2.74
C ALA A 266 -23.17 23.43 -3.46
N ILE A 267 -22.92 23.20 -4.76
CA ILE A 267 -22.00 24.01 -5.56
C ILE A 267 -22.64 25.34 -6.00
N TYR A 268 -23.95 25.37 -6.29
CA TYR A 268 -24.60 26.56 -6.85
C TYR A 268 -25.39 27.42 -5.85
N HIS A 269 -25.73 26.92 -4.64
CA HIS A 269 -26.54 27.68 -3.68
C HIS A 269 -25.82 28.12 -2.39
N ASN A 270 -24.49 27.97 -2.30
CA ASN A 270 -23.74 28.57 -1.19
C ASN A 270 -23.42 30.05 -1.47
N GLY A 271 -24.48 30.85 -1.50
CA GLY A 271 -24.47 32.31 -1.55
C GLY A 271 -25.66 32.85 -0.77
N ASN A 272 -25.47 33.06 0.53
CA ASN A 272 -26.35 33.78 1.46
C ASN A 272 -27.83 33.36 1.52
N THR A 273 -28.21 32.62 2.56
CA THR A 273 -29.33 33.07 3.43
C THR A 273 -29.28 32.37 4.78
N SER A 274 -29.10 33.17 5.84
CA SER A 274 -29.65 32.84 7.17
C SER A 274 -31.17 32.77 7.06
N ILE A 275 -31.82 31.76 7.63
CA ILE A 275 -33.05 31.87 8.42
C ILE A 275 -33.46 30.45 8.85
N LEU A 276 -33.59 30.31 10.17
CA LEU A 276 -34.34 29.27 10.86
C LEU A 276 -35.83 29.45 10.56
N THR A 277 -36.51 28.38 10.17
CA THR A 277 -37.96 28.18 10.39
C THR A 277 -38.16 26.67 10.42
N GLU A 278 -38.37 26.09 11.60
CA GLU A 278 -39.70 25.81 12.16
C GLU A 278 -40.63 25.13 11.16
N GLU A 279 -40.53 23.80 11.06
CA GLU A 279 -41.69 22.92 10.87
C GLU A 279 -41.27 21.46 11.06
N ASN A 280 -41.46 20.96 12.30
CA ASN A 280 -41.92 19.60 12.61
C ASN A 280 -41.87 19.39 14.14
N ARG A 281 -42.87 19.95 14.82
CA ARG A 281 -43.26 19.56 16.18
C ARG A 281 -44.75 19.26 16.22
N ALA A 282 -45.09 18.02 15.96
CA ALA A 282 -46.18 17.27 16.57
C ALA A 282 -45.77 15.81 16.35
N VAL A 283 -45.37 15.05 17.37
CA VAL A 283 -46.25 14.32 18.29
C VAL A 283 -45.41 13.85 19.50
N ALA A 284 -46.08 13.74 20.65
CA ALA A 284 -45.71 13.03 21.88
C ALA A 284 -44.88 13.77 22.94
N ASN A 285 -45.64 14.32 23.91
CA ASN A 285 -45.24 14.49 25.30
C ASN A 285 -44.71 13.19 25.91
N GLY A 286 -43.66 13.30 26.73
CA GLY A 286 -43.42 12.38 27.85
C GLY A 286 -41.95 12.10 28.18
N GLY A 287 -41.42 12.81 29.18
CA GLY A 287 -40.47 12.19 30.13
C GLY A 287 -38.99 12.57 30.06
N ALA A 288 -38.51 13.08 31.20
CA ALA A 288 -37.14 13.09 31.75
C ALA A 288 -36.08 14.04 31.14
N ALA A 289 -35.64 14.96 31.99
CA ALA A 289 -34.47 15.82 31.80
C ALA A 289 -33.17 15.01 31.81
N VAL A 290 -32.31 15.26 30.82
CA VAL A 290 -30.88 14.94 30.84
C VAL A 290 -30.13 16.19 30.37
N GLU A 291 -29.23 16.70 31.21
CA GLU A 291 -28.33 17.83 30.90
C GLU A 291 -27.42 17.52 29.70
N PRO A 292 -27.16 18.50 28.80
CA PRO A 292 -26.17 18.34 27.75
C PRO A 292 -24.74 18.60 28.27
N PRO A 293 -23.71 17.95 27.69
CA PRO A 293 -22.33 18.09 28.14
C PRO A 293 -21.74 19.46 27.79
N SER A 294 -20.95 19.99 28.72
CA SER A 294 -20.21 21.24 28.66
C SER A 294 -19.28 21.34 27.44
N ARG A 295 -19.27 22.52 26.80
CA ARG A 295 -18.34 22.92 25.74
C ARG A 295 -16.86 22.70 26.16
N PRO A 296 -15.97 22.30 25.25
CA PRO A 296 -14.54 22.29 25.54
C PRO A 296 -14.00 23.72 25.71
N PRO A 297 -13.00 23.95 26.59
CA PRO A 297 -12.52 25.28 26.92
C PRO A 297 -11.79 25.93 25.74
N GLU A 298 -11.98 27.24 25.60
CA GLU A 298 -11.52 28.10 24.50
C GLU A 298 -9.98 28.10 24.31
N ASP A 299 -9.22 27.58 25.26
CA ASP A 299 -7.75 27.57 25.25
C ASP A 299 -7.14 26.55 24.26
N GLU A 300 -7.84 25.45 23.94
CA GLU A 300 -7.28 24.39 23.07
C GLU A 300 -7.29 24.75 21.57
N ALA A 301 -8.29 25.54 21.16
CA ALA A 301 -8.43 26.01 19.78
C ALA A 301 -7.39 27.07 19.42
N ASP A 302 -7.09 27.97 20.36
CA ASP A 302 -6.14 29.06 20.20
C ASP A 302 -4.68 28.56 20.18
N MET A 303 -4.38 27.51 20.96
CA MET A 303 -3.06 26.86 20.98
C MET A 303 -2.78 26.13 19.65
N LYS A 304 -3.76 25.42 19.08
CA LYS A 304 -3.61 24.75 17.76
C LYS A 304 -3.42 25.75 16.61
N GLN A 305 -4.04 26.92 16.66
CA GLN A 305 -3.83 27.96 15.65
C GLN A 305 -2.43 28.61 15.75
N LYS A 306 -1.93 28.86 16.96
CA LYS A 306 -0.54 29.36 17.17
C LYS A 306 0.50 28.37 16.65
N PHE A 307 0.39 27.08 16.95
CA PHE A 307 1.31 26.05 16.46
C PHE A 307 1.32 25.93 14.92
N LYS A 308 0.15 26.07 14.27
CA LYS A 308 0.04 26.01 12.80
C LYS A 308 0.66 27.23 12.12
N LYS A 309 0.57 28.41 12.74
CA LYS A 309 1.14 29.68 12.24
C LYS A 309 2.66 29.73 12.42
N GLU A 310 3.20 29.18 13.51
CA GLU A 310 4.65 29.10 13.74
C GLU A 310 5.34 28.08 12.82
N ARG A 311 4.73 26.92 12.58
CA ARG A 311 5.27 25.89 11.68
C ARG A 311 5.34 26.37 10.21
N ARG A 312 4.36 27.14 9.75
CA ARG A 312 4.39 27.78 8.41
C ARG A 312 5.50 28.82 8.28
N ARG A 313 5.75 29.63 9.32
CA ARG A 313 6.82 30.64 9.31
C ARG A 313 8.22 30.02 9.31
N ARG A 314 8.41 28.88 9.99
CA ARG A 314 9.71 28.19 10.05
C ARG A 314 10.06 27.54 8.71
N ASN A 315 9.08 26.94 8.03
CA ASN A 315 9.26 26.33 6.70
C ASN A 315 9.52 27.36 5.58
N ALA A 316 8.95 28.56 5.68
CA ALA A 316 9.23 29.62 4.72
C ALA A 316 10.67 30.14 4.83
N LYS A 317 11.19 30.31 6.07
CA LYS A 317 12.57 30.77 6.28
C LYS A 317 13.61 29.77 5.76
N THR A 318 13.40 28.48 5.95
CA THR A 318 14.30 27.45 5.41
C THR A 318 14.24 27.41 3.89
N PHE A 319 13.06 27.52 3.28
CA PHE A 319 12.90 27.57 1.83
C PHE A 319 13.65 28.76 1.20
N PHE A 320 13.51 29.97 1.75
CA PHE A 320 14.22 31.15 1.25
C PHE A 320 15.74 31.07 1.46
N LEU A 321 16.20 30.43 2.54
CA LEU A 321 17.63 30.22 2.79
C LEU A 321 18.26 29.29 1.74
N PHE A 322 17.60 28.16 1.42
CA PHE A 322 18.09 27.24 0.39
C PHE A 322 18.03 27.86 -1.02
N LEU A 323 17.01 28.66 -1.31
CA LEU A 323 16.91 29.40 -2.57
C LEU A 323 18.05 30.41 -2.75
N PHE A 324 18.37 31.17 -1.69
CA PHE A 324 19.47 32.15 -1.72
C PHE A 324 20.84 31.48 -1.86
N LEU A 325 21.04 30.33 -1.18
CA LEU A 325 22.26 29.55 -1.30
C LEU A 325 22.45 29.00 -2.71
N GLY A 326 21.39 28.47 -3.32
CA GLY A 326 21.42 28.01 -4.72
C GLY A 326 21.73 29.13 -5.71
N PHE A 327 21.18 30.33 -5.48
CA PHE A 327 21.47 31.51 -6.31
C PHE A 327 22.94 31.93 -6.22
N LEU A 328 23.53 31.97 -5.01
CA LEU A 328 24.95 32.31 -4.83
C LEU A 328 25.89 31.32 -5.52
N VAL A 329 25.59 30.02 -5.44
CA VAL A 329 26.37 28.98 -6.12
C VAL A 329 26.28 29.13 -7.63
N GLY A 330 25.07 29.36 -8.17
CA GLY A 330 24.89 29.60 -9.60
C GLY A 330 25.66 30.83 -10.10
N LEU A 331 25.64 31.91 -9.33
CA LEU A 331 26.35 33.15 -9.63
C LEU A 331 27.88 32.96 -9.60
N ALA A 332 28.41 32.19 -8.64
CA ALA A 332 29.82 31.83 -8.58
C ALA A 332 30.27 31.00 -9.79
N ILE A 333 29.45 30.03 -10.23
CA ILE A 333 29.74 29.22 -11.42
C ILE A 333 29.78 30.09 -12.69
N ILE A 334 28.87 31.05 -12.81
CA ILE A 334 28.86 32.00 -13.93
C ILE A 334 30.14 32.85 -13.92
N PHE A 335 30.58 33.37 -12.77
CA PHE A 335 31.82 34.14 -12.67
C PHE A 335 33.06 33.30 -13.01
N ILE A 336 33.10 32.03 -12.59
CA ILE A 336 34.20 31.11 -12.94
C ILE A 336 34.22 30.86 -14.45
N LEU A 337 33.08 30.54 -15.07
CA LEU A 337 32.98 30.37 -16.51
C LEU A 337 33.38 31.64 -17.27
N TRP A 338 32.96 32.81 -16.78
CA TRP A 338 33.29 34.09 -17.39
C TRP A 338 34.79 34.41 -17.30
N TYR A 339 35.43 34.10 -16.17
CA TYR A 339 36.88 34.24 -16.00
C TYR A 339 37.67 33.39 -16.99
N PHE A 340 37.24 32.14 -17.24
CA PHE A 340 37.88 31.26 -18.23
C PHE A 340 37.63 31.66 -19.70
N ILE A 341 36.59 32.44 -19.98
CA ILE A 341 36.29 32.92 -21.34
C ILE A 341 37.05 34.22 -21.65
N LEU A 342 37.37 35.02 -20.64
CA LEU A 342 38.07 36.31 -20.77
C LEU A 342 39.58 36.27 -20.50
N SER A 343 40.12 35.15 -20.01
CA SER A 343 41.56 34.92 -19.80
C SER A 343 42.18 34.17 -20.98
#